data_AF-A0A3A8IQA9-F1
#
_entry.id   AF-A0A3A8IQA9-F1
#
_cell.length_a   1.000
_cell.length_b   1.000
_cell.length_c   1.000
_cell.angle_alpha   90.00
_cell.angle_beta   90.00
_cell.angle_gamma   90.00
#
_symmetry.space_group_name_H-M   'P 1'
#
loop_
_entity.id
_entity.type
_entity.pdbx_description
1 polymer ?
#
loop_
_entity_poly.entity_id
_entity_poly.type
_entity_poly.pdbx_seq_one_letter_code
_entity_poly.pdbx_strand_id
1 'polypeptide(L)'
;MNRRPASLLVSVGVLVGVSAVCLLPTVAEAQTTRARTPPPKATAPATPVPPAAPAPPLAYEYTFVTRQGPEEDLVELQRLGEEGWQVVSTVVVDGSTRRYVLMRGKQPEPAPH
;
A
#
# COMPACT_ATOMS: atom_id res chain seq x y z
N MET A 1 42.88 25.18 -14.07
CA MET A 1 42.87 24.22 -15.19
C MET A 1 42.00 23.01 -14.84
N ASN A 2 40.90 22.86 -15.57
CA ASN A 2 40.27 21.61 -16.07
C ASN A 2 39.97 20.49 -15.04
N ARG A 3 38.77 20.43 -14.42
CA ARG A 3 37.51 19.78 -14.90
C ARG A 3 37.66 18.31 -15.31
N ARG A 4 37.18 17.38 -14.46
CA ARG A 4 36.67 16.05 -14.86
C ARG A 4 35.54 15.57 -13.93
N PRO A 5 34.26 15.80 -14.27
CA PRO A 5 33.14 15.02 -13.77
C PRO A 5 32.92 13.84 -14.73
N ALA A 6 33.32 12.64 -14.35
CA ALA A 6 33.12 11.43 -15.16
C ALA A 6 32.65 10.27 -14.27
N SER A 7 31.45 10.40 -13.73
CA SER A 7 30.66 9.23 -13.30
C SER A 7 29.20 9.65 -13.09
N LEU A 8 28.59 10.18 -14.15
CA LEU A 8 27.19 10.56 -14.20
C LEU A 8 26.68 10.13 -15.58
N LEU A 9 26.19 8.90 -15.69
CA LEU A 9 25.32 8.34 -16.75
C LEU A 9 25.38 6.80 -16.76
N VAL A 10 24.71 6.12 -15.83
CA VAL A 10 24.45 4.65 -15.93
C VAL A 10 22.97 4.33 -15.68
N SER A 11 22.02 5.24 -15.92
CA SER A 11 20.61 4.92 -15.68
C SER A 11 19.63 5.63 -16.61
N VAL A 12 19.88 5.61 -17.90
CA VAL A 12 18.87 5.99 -18.92
C VAL A 12 18.82 4.92 -20.01
N GLY A 13 17.72 4.16 -20.02
CA GLY A 13 17.40 3.10 -20.99
C GLY A 13 16.91 1.86 -20.25
N VAL A 14 15.69 1.34 -20.41
CA VAL A 14 14.73 1.44 -21.49
C VAL A 14 13.35 1.17 -20.88
N LEU A 15 12.49 2.19 -20.88
CA LEU A 15 11.03 2.02 -20.85
C LEU A 15 10.57 1.92 -22.31
N VAL A 16 9.42 1.29 -22.56
CA VAL A 16 8.65 1.22 -23.83
C VAL A 16 8.80 -0.11 -24.59
N GLY A 17 7.71 -0.89 -24.62
CA GLY A 17 7.42 -1.72 -25.81
C GLY A 17 6.86 -3.12 -25.60
N VAL A 18 5.71 -3.29 -24.94
CA VAL A 18 4.79 -4.40 -25.28
C VAL A 18 3.35 -3.89 -25.17
N SER A 19 2.87 -3.27 -26.23
CA SER A 19 1.45 -3.03 -26.46
C SER A 19 1.16 -3.20 -27.93
N ALA A 20 0.07 -3.93 -28.20
CA ALA A 20 -0.59 -4.20 -29.47
C ALA A 20 -0.05 -5.36 -30.33
N VAL A 21 -1.01 -5.97 -31.06
CA VAL A 21 -0.95 -7.17 -31.92
C VAL A 21 -1.18 -8.45 -31.09
N CYS A 22 -2.36 -9.07 -31.06
CA CYS A 22 -3.15 -9.54 -32.21
C CYS A 22 -4.66 -9.43 -31.97
N LEU A 23 -5.33 -8.66 -32.84
CA LEU A 23 -6.72 -8.91 -33.23
C LEU A 23 -6.73 -10.02 -34.29
N LEU A 24 -7.38 -11.15 -34.03
CA LEU A 24 -7.99 -11.97 -35.09
C LEU A 24 -9.33 -12.53 -34.60
N PRO A 25 -10.40 -12.43 -35.40
CA PRO A 25 -11.71 -13.00 -35.08
C PRO A 25 -11.73 -14.46 -35.53
N THR A 26 -12.08 -15.39 -34.64
CA THR A 26 -12.47 -16.75 -35.04
C THR A 26 -13.97 -16.87 -34.88
N VAL A 27 -14.67 -16.76 -36.01
CA VAL A 27 -16.00 -17.32 -36.21
C VAL A 27 -15.79 -18.70 -36.82
N ALA A 28 -16.18 -19.76 -36.10
CA ALA A 28 -16.51 -21.08 -36.65
C ALA A 28 -17.22 -21.85 -35.52
N GLU A 29 -18.56 -21.77 -35.47
CA GLU A 29 -19.48 -22.72 -36.09
C GLU A 29 -19.72 -23.96 -35.21
N ALA A 30 -21.00 -24.28 -35.06
CA ALA A 30 -21.57 -25.21 -34.11
C ALA A 30 -21.07 -26.65 -34.27
N GLN A 31 -20.85 -27.33 -33.15
CA GLN A 31 -21.00 -28.78 -33.09
C GLN A 31 -21.89 -29.18 -31.92
N THR A 32 -23.05 -29.71 -32.31
CA THR A 32 -23.92 -30.50 -31.46
C THR A 32 -23.16 -31.76 -31.04
N THR A 33 -23.04 -32.01 -29.74
CA THR A 33 -22.98 -33.37 -29.20
C THR A 33 -23.46 -33.31 -27.76
N ARG A 34 -24.73 -33.68 -27.61
CA ARG A 34 -25.39 -34.01 -26.36
C ARG A 34 -24.64 -35.18 -25.71
N ALA A 35 -23.90 -34.91 -24.65
CA ALA A 35 -23.37 -35.96 -23.75
C ALA A 35 -23.66 -35.58 -22.30
N ARG A 36 -24.62 -36.30 -21.72
CA ARG A 36 -25.00 -36.47 -20.30
C ARG A 36 -24.42 -35.49 -19.27
N THR A 37 -25.31 -34.62 -18.79
CA THR A 37 -25.25 -33.94 -17.50
C THR A 37 -25.11 -34.93 -16.33
N PRO A 38 -24.10 -34.84 -15.46
CA PRO A 38 -24.25 -35.27 -14.08
C PRO A 38 -25.18 -34.29 -13.35
N PRO A 39 -26.08 -34.74 -12.45
CA PRO A 39 -26.99 -33.81 -11.77
C PRO A 39 -26.16 -32.80 -10.96
N PRO A 40 -26.51 -31.49 -11.01
CA PRO A 40 -25.88 -30.53 -10.12
C PRO A 40 -26.22 -30.92 -8.69
N LYS A 41 -25.19 -31.17 -7.88
CA LYS A 41 -25.33 -31.21 -6.43
C LYS A 41 -25.98 -29.90 -6.04
N ALA A 42 -27.21 -29.95 -5.53
CA ALA A 42 -27.92 -28.78 -5.07
C ALA A 42 -27.06 -28.09 -4.00
N THR A 43 -26.40 -27.00 -4.38
CA THR A 43 -25.83 -26.07 -3.43
C THR A 43 -27.02 -25.49 -2.68
N ALA A 44 -27.10 -25.78 -1.38
CA ALA A 44 -28.09 -25.20 -0.51
C ALA A 44 -28.10 -23.67 -0.71
N PRO A 45 -29.28 -23.01 -0.66
CA PRO A 45 -29.34 -21.56 -0.77
C PRO A 45 -28.41 -20.96 0.28
N ALA A 46 -27.47 -20.12 -0.18
CA ALA A 46 -26.59 -19.39 0.72
C ALA A 46 -27.49 -18.57 1.67
N THR A 47 -27.37 -18.83 2.96
CA THR A 47 -27.97 -17.98 3.98
C THR A 47 -27.54 -16.55 3.69
N PRO A 48 -28.47 -15.57 3.58
CA PRO A 48 -28.08 -14.19 3.35
C PRO A 48 -27.17 -13.75 4.51
N VAL A 49 -25.91 -13.42 4.18
CA VAL A 49 -24.99 -12.82 5.15
C VAL A 49 -25.61 -11.48 5.53
N PRO A 50 -25.94 -11.23 6.81
CA PRO A 50 -26.46 -9.94 7.22
C PRO A 50 -25.42 -8.85 6.88
N PRO A 51 -25.85 -7.65 6.47
CA PRO A 51 -24.92 -6.56 6.18
C PRO A 51 -24.05 -6.31 7.42
N ALA A 52 -22.73 -6.32 7.22
CA ALA A 52 -21.78 -6.06 8.28
C ALA A 52 -22.05 -4.67 8.88
N ALA A 53 -22.13 -4.59 10.21
CA ALA A 53 -22.24 -3.32 10.91
C ALA A 53 -21.05 -2.42 10.54
N PRO A 54 -21.25 -1.10 10.39
CA PRO A 54 -20.15 -0.19 10.07
C PRO A 54 -19.10 -0.24 11.19
N ALA A 55 -17.84 -0.37 10.81
CA ALA A 55 -16.73 -0.31 11.76
C ALA A 55 -16.70 1.07 12.45
N PRO A 56 -16.37 1.14 13.75
CA PRO A 56 -16.23 2.42 14.43
C PRO A 56 -15.16 3.28 13.77
N PRO A 57 -15.30 4.62 13.80
CA PRO A 57 -14.29 5.51 13.24
C PRO A 57 -12.96 5.34 13.96
N LEU A 58 -11.87 5.26 13.20
CA LEU A 58 -10.52 5.19 13.75
C LEU A 58 -10.17 6.54 14.37
N ALA A 59 -9.86 6.54 15.66
CA ALA A 59 -9.29 7.70 16.33
C ALA A 59 -7.77 7.70 16.12
N TYR A 60 -7.18 8.86 15.85
CA TYR A 60 -5.74 9.01 15.67
C TYR A 60 -5.18 10.06 16.62
N GLU A 61 -3.98 9.80 17.11
CA GLU A 61 -3.16 10.72 17.89
C GLU A 61 -1.99 11.20 17.02
N TYR A 62 -1.69 12.49 17.12
CA TYR A 62 -0.59 13.11 16.37
C TYR A 62 0.38 13.81 17.32
N THR A 63 1.67 13.70 17.03
CA THR A 63 2.72 14.44 17.76
C THR A 63 3.83 14.89 16.82
N PHE A 64 4.67 15.82 17.30
CA PHE A 64 5.80 16.37 16.57
C PHE A 64 7.09 16.15 17.34
N VAL A 65 8.12 15.65 16.65
CA VAL A 65 9.45 15.46 17.24
C VAL A 65 10.48 16.17 16.38
N THR A 66 11.25 17.06 16.99
CA THR A 66 12.35 17.79 16.34
C THR A 66 13.68 17.17 16.73
N ARG A 67 14.58 16.99 15.78
CA ARG A 67 15.88 16.35 15.99
C ARG A 67 17.00 17.03 15.20
N GLN A 68 18.22 16.89 15.69
CA GLN A 68 19.42 17.45 15.09
C GLN A 68 20.35 16.33 14.64
N GLY A 69 20.21 15.87 13.38
CA GLY A 69 21.17 14.97 12.75
C GLY A 69 20.70 13.51 12.58
N PRO A 70 21.14 12.83 11.51
CA PRO A 70 20.54 11.58 11.04
C PRO A 70 20.80 10.36 11.92
N GLU A 71 21.88 10.32 12.71
CA GLU A 71 22.21 9.17 13.55
C GLU A 71 21.29 9.05 14.78
N GLU A 72 21.03 10.18 15.45
CA GLU A 72 20.12 10.25 16.59
C GLU A 72 18.66 10.07 16.18
N ASP A 73 18.33 10.40 14.93
CA ASP A 73 17.00 10.23 14.35
C ASP A 73 16.61 8.76 14.28
N LEU A 74 17.50 7.90 13.77
CA LEU A 74 17.16 6.50 13.49
C LEU A 74 16.82 5.71 14.76
N VAL A 75 17.61 5.89 15.81
CA VAL A 75 17.41 5.17 17.09
C VAL A 75 16.07 5.52 17.71
N GLU A 76 15.69 6.79 17.65
CA GLU A 76 14.47 7.23 18.32
C GLU A 76 13.23 7.11 17.48
N LEU A 77 13.34 7.25 16.16
CA LEU A 77 12.24 6.86 15.27
C LEU A 77 11.97 5.35 15.35
N GLN A 78 13.01 4.52 15.54
CA GLN A 78 12.84 3.10 15.77
C GLN A 78 12.08 2.84 17.08
N ARG A 79 12.52 3.44 18.19
CA ARG A 79 11.82 3.33 19.48
C ARG A 79 10.37 3.80 19.40
N LEU A 80 10.12 4.94 18.74
CA LEU A 80 8.78 5.45 18.53
C LEU A 80 7.93 4.48 17.68
N GLY A 81 8.55 3.83 16.69
CA GLY A 81 7.94 2.74 15.93
C GLY A 81 7.50 1.56 16.81
N GLU A 82 8.34 1.16 17.78
CA GLU A 82 7.99 0.12 18.76
C GLU A 82 6.84 0.54 19.69
N GLU A 83 6.75 1.83 20.01
CA GLU A 83 5.63 2.44 20.75
C GLU A 83 4.35 2.63 19.91
N GLY A 84 4.38 2.21 18.64
CA GLY A 84 3.26 2.25 17.70
C GLY A 84 3.09 3.57 16.95
N TRP A 85 4.06 4.49 17.06
CA TRP A 85 4.06 5.73 16.28
C TRP A 85 4.58 5.49 14.87
N GLN A 86 3.95 6.15 13.90
CA GLN A 86 4.30 6.10 12.49
C GLN A 86 4.66 7.50 12.01
N VAL A 87 5.80 7.63 11.34
CA VAL A 87 6.19 8.89 10.70
C VAL A 87 5.33 9.09 9.45
N VAL A 88 4.55 10.17 9.41
CA VAL A 88 3.68 10.51 8.27
C VAL A 88 4.20 11.70 7.47
N SER A 89 5.07 12.52 8.06
CA SER A 89 5.72 13.62 7.36
C SER A 89 7.04 13.98 8.02
N THR A 90 7.99 14.47 7.24
CA THR A 90 9.28 14.97 7.70
C THR A 90 9.53 16.34 7.08
N VAL A 91 9.77 17.34 7.91
CA VAL A 91 10.04 18.71 7.50
C VAL A 91 11.48 19.05 7.85
N VAL A 92 12.27 19.52 6.88
CA VAL A 92 13.63 20.03 7.12
C VAL A 92 13.53 21.53 7.40
N VAL A 93 14.04 21.98 8.55
CA VAL A 93 13.91 23.38 8.98
C VAL A 93 15.13 24.20 8.59
N ASP A 94 16.33 23.80 9.02
CA ASP A 94 17.57 24.59 8.86
C ASP A 94 18.68 23.81 8.12
N GLY A 95 18.31 22.85 7.26
CA GLY A 95 19.24 22.00 6.51
C GLY A 95 19.87 20.86 7.31
N SER A 96 19.94 20.97 8.64
CA SER A 96 20.37 19.91 9.58
C SER A 96 19.24 19.43 10.49
N THR A 97 18.29 20.32 10.83
CA THR A 97 17.18 20.03 11.73
C THR A 97 16.03 19.38 10.98
N ARG A 98 15.57 18.23 11.48
CA ARG A 98 14.38 17.52 10.96
C ARG A 98 13.27 17.55 12.00
N ARG A 99 12.05 17.81 11.53
CA ARG A 99 10.81 17.75 12.32
C ARG A 99 9.93 16.66 11.76
N TYR A 100 9.71 15.63 12.56
CA TYR A 100 8.88 14.48 12.23
C TYR A 100 7.46 14.72 12.73
N VAL A 101 6.49 14.47 11.86
CA VAL A 101 5.08 14.37 12.21
C VAL A 101 4.78 12.88 12.39
N LEU A 102 4.34 12.53 13.59
CA LEU A 102 4.07 11.16 14.00
C LEU A 102 2.57 10.98 14.19
N MET A 103 2.06 9.80 13.84
CA MET A 103 0.67 9.39 13.97
C MET A 103 0.61 8.04 14.70
N ARG A 104 -0.35 7.85 15.59
CA ARG A 104 -0.67 6.56 16.20
C ARG A 104 -2.17 6.36 16.24
N GLY A 105 -2.64 5.15 15.93
CA GLY A 105 -4.05 4.80 16.10
C GLY A 105 -4.40 4.70 17.59
N LYS A 106 -5.49 5.35 18.02
CA LYS A 106 -6.12 5.06 19.30
C LYS A 106 -7.15 3.96 19.08
N GLN A 107 -6.92 2.81 19.71
CA GLN A 107 -7.97 1.81 19.77
C GLN A 107 -9.15 2.43 20.54
N PRO A 108 -10.38 2.41 20.00
CA PRO A 108 -11.54 2.83 20.76
C PRO A 108 -11.66 1.90 21.98
N GLU A 109 -11.70 2.50 23.16
CA GLU A 109 -11.94 1.75 24.40
C GLU A 109 -13.28 1.01 24.27
N PRO A 110 -13.31 -0.32 24.47
CA PRO A 110 -14.58 -1.05 24.42
C PRO A 110 -15.48 -0.50 25.54
N ALA A 111 -16.67 -0.03 25.17
CA ALA A 111 -17.63 0.49 26.13
C ALA A 111 -17.91 -0.57 27.21
N PRO A 112 -17.92 -0.21 28.52
CA PRO A 112 -18.27 -1.14 29.56
C PRO A 112 -19.73 -1.58 29.38
N HIS A 113 -19.94 -2.89 29.32
CA HIS A 113 -21.25 -3.54 29.27
C HIS A 113 -21.92 -3.57 30.64
#